data_AF-A0A7Y5S7P4-F1
#
_entry.id   AF-A0A7Y5S7P4-F1
#
_cell.length_a   1.000
_cell.length_b   1.000
_cell.length_c   1.000
_cell.angle_alpha   90.00
_cell.angle_beta   90.00
_cell.angle_gamma   90.00
#
_symmetry.space_group_name_H-M   'P 1'
#
loop_
_entity.id
_entity.type
_entity.pdbx_description
1 polymer ?
#
loop_
_entity_poly.entity_id
_entity_poly.type
_entity_poly.pdbx_seq_one_letter_code
_entity_poly.pdbx_strand_id
1 'polypeptide(L)'
;MGMGTKVYAAFFAILSVLLVALIVRASLEKHVIEIFKVMLGERWGVVTLIDLYAGFLIAGTWICVVERRPWRAIPWLVAMFFFGNLATAGYVVFRARRARSIRDIFIPAPPSPSR
;
A
#
# COMPACT_ATOMS: atom_id res chain seq x y z
N MET A 1 -14.11 12.92 -11.17
CA MET A 1 -13.01 12.99 -10.20
C MET A 1 -12.70 14.46 -9.92
N GLY A 2 -12.83 14.90 -8.68
CA GLY A 2 -12.45 16.27 -8.29
C GLY A 2 -10.94 16.52 -8.47
N MET A 3 -10.54 17.79 -8.63
CA MET A 3 -9.14 18.18 -8.87
C MET A 3 -8.21 17.61 -7.79
N GLY A 4 -8.58 17.71 -6.51
CA GLY A 4 -7.79 17.18 -5.40
C GLY A 4 -7.57 15.67 -5.46
N THR A 5 -8.59 14.89 -5.84
CA THR A 5 -8.49 13.43 -5.99
C THR A 5 -7.53 13.05 -7.13
N LYS A 6 -7.49 13.83 -8.22
CA LYS A 6 -6.56 13.59 -9.35
C LYS A 6 -5.11 13.86 -8.95
N VAL A 7 -4.86 14.99 -8.27
CA VAL A 7 -3.53 15.33 -7.76
C VAL A 7 -3.03 14.25 -6.81
N TYR A 8 -3.90 13.80 -5.89
CA TYR A 8 -3.56 12.74 -4.94
C TYR A 8 -3.23 11.41 -5.64
N ALA A 9 -4.06 11.00 -6.61
CA ALA A 9 -3.79 9.79 -7.39
C ALA A 9 -2.48 9.88 -8.19
N ALA A 10 -2.19 11.04 -8.78
CA ALA A 10 -0.95 11.29 -9.52
C ALA A 10 0.27 11.20 -8.61
N PHE A 11 0.19 11.80 -7.41
CA PHE A 11 1.25 11.71 -6.41
C PHE A 11 1.59 10.26 -6.04
N PHE A 12 0.59 9.44 -5.69
CA PHE A 12 0.82 8.02 -5.37
C PHE A 12 1.29 7.20 -6.58
N ALA A 13 0.84 7.52 -7.79
CA ALA A 13 1.34 6.88 -9.00
C ALA A 13 2.82 7.20 -9.24
N ILE A 14 3.24 8.46 -9.07
CA ILE A 14 4.64 8.88 -9.18
C ILE A 14 5.50 8.17 -8.13
N LEU A 15 5.06 8.14 -6.86
CA LEU A 15 5.76 7.41 -5.81
C LEU A 15 5.89 5.92 -6.12
N SER A 16 4.86 5.31 -6.71
CA SER A 16 4.89 3.91 -7.12
C SER A 16 5.93 3.66 -8.21
N VAL A 17 5.97 4.51 -9.24
CA VAL A 17 6.96 4.44 -10.32
C VAL A 17 8.37 4.62 -9.78
N LEU A 18 8.57 5.61 -8.89
CA LEU A 18 9.86 5.85 -8.24
C LEU A 18 10.31 4.63 -7.42
N LEU A 19 9.41 4.06 -6.61
CA LEU A 19 9.72 2.89 -5.80
C LEU A 19 10.07 1.68 -6.68
N VAL A 20 9.32 1.44 -7.76
CA VAL A 20 9.63 0.37 -8.73
C VAL A 20 11.01 0.61 -9.35
N ALA A 21 11.34 1.84 -9.75
CA ALA A 21 12.65 2.16 -10.31
C ALA A 21 13.77 1.88 -9.29
N LEU A 22 13.59 2.22 -8.02
CA LEU A 22 14.55 1.93 -6.95
C LEU A 22 14.68 0.42 -6.69
N ILE A 23 13.58 -0.33 -6.67
CA ILE A 23 13.58 -1.79 -6.51
C ILE A 23 14.34 -2.43 -7.67
N VAL A 24 14.06 -2.03 -8.91
CA VAL A 24 14.74 -2.56 -10.09
C VAL A 24 16.23 -2.26 -10.02
N ARG A 25 16.62 -1.00 -9.74
CA ARG A 25 18.03 -0.62 -9.58
C ARG A 25 18.74 -1.44 -8.50
N ALA A 26 18.15 -1.57 -7.32
CA ALA A 26 18.72 -2.36 -6.24
C ALA A 26 18.82 -3.86 -6.60
N SER A 27 17.81 -4.40 -7.29
CA SER A 27 17.78 -5.81 -7.70
C SER A 27 18.81 -6.14 -8.78
N LEU A 28 19.25 -5.16 -9.57
CA LEU A 28 20.35 -5.32 -10.53
C LEU A 28 21.72 -5.39 -9.85
N GLU A 29 21.87 -4.82 -8.65
CA GLU A 29 23.12 -4.84 -7.90
C GLU A 29 23.25 -6.08 -7.01
N LYS A 30 22.18 -6.41 -6.25
CA LYS A 30 22.17 -7.54 -5.32
C LYS A 30 20.81 -8.21 -5.29
N HIS A 31 20.83 -9.54 -5.16
CA HIS A 31 19.59 -10.29 -5.06
C HIS A 31 18.88 -9.99 -3.73
N VAL A 32 17.55 -9.84 -3.78
CA VAL A 32 16.75 -9.46 -2.60
C VAL A 32 16.95 -10.39 -1.40
N ILE A 33 17.15 -11.69 -1.65
CA ILE A 33 17.36 -12.71 -0.62
C ILE A 33 18.68 -12.47 0.15
N GLU A 34 19.74 -12.04 -0.53
CA GLU A 34 21.02 -11.75 0.11
C GLU A 34 20.91 -10.51 1.00
N ILE A 35 20.24 -9.47 0.51
CA ILE A 35 19.97 -8.27 1.31
C ILE A 35 19.13 -8.62 2.55
N PHE A 36 18.12 -9.47 2.41
CA PHE A 36 17.32 -9.92 3.56
C PHE A 36 18.17 -10.61 4.62
N LYS A 37 19.12 -11.47 4.23
CA LYS A 37 20.05 -12.11 5.18
C LYS A 37 20.92 -11.08 5.91
N VAL A 38 21.41 -10.07 5.18
CA VAL A 38 22.21 -8.99 5.77
C VAL A 38 21.37 -8.17 6.75
N MET A 39 20.12 -7.81 6.39
CA MET A 39 19.22 -7.07 7.27
C MET A 39 18.87 -7.84 8.54
N LEU A 40 18.71 -9.17 8.47
CA LEU A 40 18.46 -9.99 9.65
C LEU A 40 19.69 -10.15 10.55
N GLY A 41 20.90 -10.01 9.99
CA GLY A 41 22.15 -10.06 10.76
C GLY A 41 22.52 -8.74 11.45
N GLU A 42 21.86 -7.64 11.10
CA GLU A 42 22.16 -6.30 11.60
C GLU A 42 20.98 -5.75 12.41
N ARG A 43 21.26 -5.05 13.51
CA ARG A 43 20.24 -4.63 14.48
C ARG A 43 19.25 -3.63 13.87
N TRP A 44 19.75 -2.65 13.12
CA TRP A 44 18.90 -1.67 12.43
C TRP A 44 18.14 -2.29 11.26
N GLY A 45 18.69 -3.29 10.59
CA GLY A 45 18.01 -4.05 9.55
C GLY A 45 16.76 -4.75 10.10
N VAL A 46 16.87 -5.40 11.26
CA VAL A 46 15.72 -5.99 11.95
C VAL A 46 14.69 -4.93 12.35
N VAL A 47 15.13 -3.80 12.92
CA VAL A 47 14.22 -2.69 13.28
C VAL A 47 13.47 -2.15 12.06
N THR A 48 14.17 -2.00 10.93
CA THR A 48 13.59 -1.51 9.68
C THR A 48 12.55 -2.49 9.12
N LEU A 49 12.83 -3.80 9.19
CA LEU A 49 11.87 -4.84 8.79
C LEU A 49 10.63 -4.82 9.69
N ILE A 50 10.80 -4.72 11.00
CA ILE A 50 9.69 -4.63 11.95
C ILE A 50 8.84 -3.39 11.68
N ASP A 51 9.47 -2.23 11.50
CA ASP A 51 8.78 -0.97 11.17
C ASP A 51 7.95 -1.10 9.89
N LEU A 52 8.55 -1.67 8.84
CA LEU A 52 7.87 -1.92 7.56
C LEU A 52 6.63 -2.81 7.72
N TYR A 53 6.78 -3.97 8.36
CA TYR A 53 5.66 -4.92 8.54
C TYR A 53 4.62 -4.42 9.54
N ALA A 54 5.00 -3.67 10.57
CA ALA A 54 4.05 -2.98 11.44
C ALA A 54 3.22 -1.96 10.65
N GLY A 55 3.87 -1.20 9.76
CA GLY A 55 3.20 -0.32 8.80
C GLY A 55 2.20 -1.07 7.92
N PHE A 56 2.54 -2.26 7.43
CA PHE A 56 1.63 -3.11 6.67
C PHE A 56 0.43 -3.56 7.50
N LEU A 57 0.61 -3.96 8.76
CA LEU A 57 -0.51 -4.34 9.63
C LEU A 57 -1.47 -3.16 9.89
N ILE A 58 -0.92 -1.97 10.11
CA ILE A 58 -1.71 -0.73 10.29
C ILE A 58 -2.50 -0.42 9.01
N ALA A 59 -1.82 -0.40 7.86
CA ALA A 59 -2.44 -0.15 6.57
C ALA A 59 -3.49 -1.22 6.22
N GLY A 60 -3.20 -2.49 6.50
CA GLY A 60 -4.12 -3.61 6.27
C GLY A 60 -5.38 -3.53 7.11
N THR A 61 -5.24 -3.16 8.39
CA THR A 61 -6.38 -2.89 9.29
C THR A 61 -7.22 -1.75 8.74
N TRP A 62 -6.58 -0.67 8.29
CA TRP A 62 -7.28 0.44 7.64
C TRP A 62 -8.04 -0.02 6.37
N ILE A 63 -7.41 -0.83 5.51
CA ILE A 63 -8.08 -1.39 4.33
C ILE A 63 -9.29 -2.23 4.73
N CYS A 64 -9.20 -3.05 5.78
CA CYS A 64 -10.33 -3.85 6.27
C CYS A 64 -11.48 -2.99 6.79
N VAL A 65 -11.18 -1.88 7.47
CA VAL A 65 -12.19 -0.93 7.97
C VAL A 65 -12.88 -0.21 6.81
N VAL A 66 -12.11 0.18 5.79
CA VAL A 66 -12.63 0.88 4.61
C VAL A 66 -13.42 -0.05 3.69
N GLU A 67 -12.89 -1.24 3.41
CA GLU A 67 -13.56 -2.30 2.66
C GLU A 67 -14.52 -3.05 3.59
N ARG A 68 -15.74 -2.52 3.72
CA ARG A 68 -16.83 -3.12 4.52
C ARG A 68 -17.07 -4.62 4.34
N ARG A 69 -16.60 -5.20 3.23
CA ARG A 69 -16.63 -6.64 2.99
C ARG A 69 -15.20 -7.18 3.07
N PRO A 70 -14.88 -8.07 4.03
CA PRO A 70 -13.52 -8.56 4.22
C PRO A 70 -12.96 -9.26 2.97
N TRP A 71 -13.82 -9.91 2.18
CA TRP A 71 -13.44 -10.56 0.92
C TRP A 71 -12.81 -9.61 -0.11
N ARG A 72 -13.14 -8.31 -0.07
CA ARG A 72 -12.54 -7.31 -0.94
C ARG A 72 -11.19 -6.81 -0.44
N ALA A 73 -10.94 -6.92 0.87
CA ALA A 73 -9.66 -6.57 1.48
C ALA A 73 -8.60 -7.66 1.26
N ILE A 74 -8.99 -8.94 1.25
CA ILE A 74 -8.06 -10.10 1.17
C ILE A 74 -7.02 -9.95 0.05
N PRO A 75 -7.39 -9.65 -1.23
CA PRO A 75 -6.40 -9.52 -2.29
C PRO A 75 -5.35 -8.43 -2.01
N TRP A 76 -5.75 -7.34 -1.36
CA TRP A 76 -4.86 -6.23 -1.02
C TRP A 76 -3.93 -6.59 0.15
N LEU A 77 -4.42 -7.33 1.14
CA LEU A 77 -3.60 -7.81 2.25
C LEU A 77 -2.52 -8.77 1.74
N VAL A 78 -2.91 -9.71 0.87
CA VAL A 78 -1.96 -10.65 0.24
C VAL A 78 -0.96 -9.88 -0.62
N ALA A 79 -1.42 -8.95 -1.46
CA ALA A 79 -0.55 -8.15 -2.29
C ALA A 79 0.46 -7.33 -1.46
N MET A 80 0.05 -6.77 -0.33
CA MET A 80 0.94 -6.00 0.54
C MET A 80 2.02 -6.85 1.20
N PHE A 81 1.75 -8.14 1.46
CA PHE A 81 2.78 -9.04 1.97
C PHE A 81 3.93 -9.25 0.97
N PHE A 82 3.63 -9.29 -0.33
CA PHE A 82 4.64 -9.51 -1.39
C PHE A 82 5.21 -8.22 -1.97
N PHE A 83 4.38 -7.22 -2.20
CA PHE A 83 4.73 -5.98 -2.90
C PHE A 83 4.88 -4.78 -1.96
N GLY A 84 4.61 -4.96 -0.66
CA GLY A 84 4.73 -3.92 0.35
C GLY A 84 3.97 -2.65 0.01
N ASN A 85 4.65 -1.51 0.14
CA ASN A 85 4.06 -0.19 -0.10
C ASN A 85 3.56 0.03 -1.53
N LEU A 86 4.02 -0.78 -2.51
CA LEU A 86 3.49 -0.72 -3.87
C LEU A 86 2.02 -1.18 -3.92
N ALA A 87 1.66 -2.20 -3.14
CA ALA A 87 0.26 -2.64 -3.02
C ALA A 87 -0.60 -1.59 -2.33
N THR A 88 -0.09 -0.96 -1.26
CA THR A 88 -0.78 0.12 -0.55
C THR A 88 -1.02 1.32 -1.46
N ALA A 89 0.00 1.76 -2.21
CA ALA A 89 -0.14 2.84 -3.17
C ALA A 89 -1.13 2.47 -4.30
N GLY A 90 -1.07 1.24 -4.80
CA GLY A 90 -2.03 0.70 -5.76
C GLY A 90 -3.47 0.73 -5.24
N TYR A 91 -3.69 0.36 -3.97
CA TYR A 91 -4.99 0.42 -3.31
C TYR A 91 -5.52 1.86 -3.26
N VAL A 92 -4.67 2.81 -2.85
CA VAL A 92 -5.04 4.23 -2.79
C VAL A 92 -5.43 4.75 -4.17
N VAL A 93 -4.66 4.45 -5.22
CA VAL A 93 -4.97 4.84 -6.61
C VAL A 93 -6.28 4.20 -7.09
N PHE A 94 -6.49 2.92 -6.78
CA PHE A 94 -7.73 2.20 -7.11
C PHE A 94 -8.96 2.85 -6.45
N ARG A 95 -8.88 3.20 -5.16
CA ARG A 95 -9.93 3.92 -4.44
C ARG A 95 -10.12 5.33 -4.99
N ALA A 96 -9.04 6.06 -5.27
CA ALA A 96 -9.09 7.42 -5.82
C ALA A 96 -9.85 7.48 -7.15
N ARG A 97 -9.71 6.46 -8.01
CA ARG A 97 -10.46 6.35 -9.28
C ARG A 97 -11.98 6.21 -9.08
N ARG A 98 -12.41 5.67 -7.94
CA ARG A 98 -13.83 5.46 -7.58
C ARG A 98 -14.39 6.56 -6.69
N ALA A 99 -13.53 7.35 -6.07
CA ALA A 99 -13.87 8.42 -5.14
C ALA A 99 -14.35 9.69 -5.87
N ARG A 100 -15.34 10.39 -5.30
CA ARG A 100 -15.78 11.71 -5.79
C ARG A 100 -14.96 12.83 -5.17
N SER A 101 -14.54 12.66 -3.92
CA SER A 101 -13.68 13.55 -3.14
C SER A 101 -12.55 12.80 -2.44
N ILE A 102 -11.50 13.50 -1.98
CA ILE A 102 -10.39 12.90 -1.22
C ILE A 102 -10.88 12.23 0.06
N ARG A 103 -11.93 12.78 0.69
CA ARG A 103 -12.55 12.19 1.89
C ARG A 103 -13.08 10.80 1.62
N ASP A 104 -13.66 10.57 0.44
CA ASP A 104 -14.24 9.28 0.07
C ASP A 104 -13.17 8.19 -0.09
N ILE A 105 -11.89 8.53 -0.15
CA ILE A 105 -10.77 7.57 -0.18
C ILE A 105 -10.58 6.95 1.21
N PHE A 106 -10.71 7.76 2.27
CA PHE A 106 -10.44 7.36 3.65
C PHE A 106 -11.69 6.96 4.44
N ILE A 107 -12.87 7.38 3.99
CA ILE A 107 -14.12 7.11 4.69
C ILE A 107 -14.77 5.82 4.13
N PRO A 108 -15.28 4.92 5.02
CA PRO A 108 -16.11 3.80 4.61
C PRO A 108 -17.37 4.29 3.88
N ALA A 109 -17.70 3.72 2.72
CA ALA A 109 -18.93 4.09 2.00
C ALA A 109 -20.15 3.89 2.92
N PRO A 110 -21.14 4.80 2.97
CA PRO A 110 -22.29 4.70 3.88
C PRO A 110 -23.10 3.42 3.67
N PRO A 111 -23.84 2.92 4.69
CA PRO A 111 -24.59 1.67 4.55
C PRO A 111 -25.58 1.79 3.40
N SER A 112 -25.67 0.79 2.54
CA SER A 112 -26.83 0.71 1.66
C SER A 112 -28.06 0.61 2.55
N PRO A 113 -29.12 1.43 2.34
CA PRO A 113 -30.37 1.24 3.06
C PRO A 113 -30.80 -0.21 2.85
N SER A 114 -31.10 -0.91 3.95
CA SER A 114 -31.61 -2.28 3.93
C SER A 114 -32.76 -2.35 2.94
N ARG A 115 -32.63 -3.19 1.92
CA ARG A 115 -33.79 -3.65 1.14
C ARG A 115 -34.53 -4.69 1.95
#